data_AF-A0A0U5AUM4-F1
#
_entry.id   AF-A0A0U5AUM4-F1
#
_cell.length_a   1.000
_cell.length_b   1.000
_cell.length_c   1.000
_cell.angle_alpha   90.00
_cell.angle_beta   90.00
_cell.angle_gamma   90.00
#
_symmetry.space_group_name_H-M   'P 1'
#
loop_
_entity.id
_entity.type
_entity.pdbx_description
1 polymer ?
#
loop_
_entity_poly.entity_id
_entity_poly.type
_entity_poly.pdbx_seq_one_letter_code
_entity_poly.pdbx_strand_id
1 'polypeptide(L)' 'MSTIESSPCLHVLQHEIQSLRDLMHNIAREKKNLTDPDVVRISQLLDEKLNLHYRTLTSH' A
#
# COMPACT_ATOMS: atom_id res chain seq x y z
N MET A 1 -7.75 18.03 20.43
CA MET A 1 -7.16 17.23 19.33
C MET A 1 -7.45 15.78 19.65
N SER A 2 -8.47 15.19 19.02
CA SER A 2 -8.84 13.80 19.29
C SER A 2 -7.79 12.90 18.64
N THR A 3 -7.04 12.18 19.47
CA THR A 3 -6.23 11.04 19.04
C THR A 3 -7.18 10.02 18.45
N ILE A 4 -7.22 9.95 17.12
CA ILE A 4 -7.95 8.90 16.41
C ILE A 4 -7.19 7.62 16.72
N GLU A 5 -7.70 6.84 17.67
CA GLU A 5 -7.28 5.45 17.81
C GLU A 5 -7.67 4.77 16.49
N SER A 6 -6.68 4.61 15.61
CA SER A 6 -6.83 3.87 14.36
C SER A 6 -7.40 2.51 14.69
N SER A 7 -8.54 2.15 14.08
CA SER A 7 -9.14 0.84 14.29
C SER A 7 -8.11 -0.27 14.00
N PRO A 8 -8.15 -1.42 14.71
CA PRO A 8 -7.20 -2.51 14.48
C PRO A 8 -7.08 -2.91 13.00
N CYS A 9 -8.19 -2.85 12.26
CA CYS A 9 -8.22 -3.09 10.81
C CYS A 9 -7.45 -2.04 10.00
N LEU A 10 -7.50 -0.77 10.39
CA LEU A 10 -6.77 0.31 9.72
C LEU A 10 -5.25 0.15 9.90
N HIS A 11 -4.82 -0.27 11.09
CA HIS A 11 -3.40 -0.51 11.36
C HIS A 11 -2.85 -1.70 10.55
N VAL A 12 -3.63 -2.79 10.43
CA VAL A 12 -3.28 -3.92 9.55
C VAL A 12 -3.15 -3.46 8.10
N LEU A 13 -4.09 -2.66 7.61
CA LEU A 13 -4.06 -2.15 6.24
C LEU A 13 -2.85 -1.24 5.97
N GLN A 14 -2.47 -0.39 6.93
CA GLN A 14 -1.28 0.44 6.84
C GLN A 14 0.00 -0.40 6.78
N HIS A 15 0.08 -1.48 7.55
CA HIS A 15 1.20 -2.41 7.50
C HIS A 15 1.29 -3.15 6.15
N GLU A 16 0.16 -3.56 5.59
CA GLU A 16 0.11 -4.17 4.25
C GLU A 16 0.59 -3.18 3.17
N ILE A 17 0.15 -1.92 3.21
CA ILE A 17 0.60 -0.86 2.29
C ILE A 17 2.11 -0.67 2.39
N GLN A 18 2.66 -0.62 3.60
CA GLN A 18 4.10 -0.45 3.80
C GLN A 18 4.88 -1.65 3.28
N SER A 19 4.41 -2.87 3.55
CA SER A 19 5.03 -4.11 3.06
C SER A 19 5.06 -4.18 1.53
N LEU A 20 3.97 -3.78 0.86
CA LEU A 20 3.90 -3.72 -0.61
C LEU A 20 4.81 -2.65 -1.20
N ARG A 21 4.95 -1.50 -0.53
CA ARG A 21 5.88 -0.44 -0.95
C ARG A 21 7.33 -0.93 -0.91
N ASP A 22 7.73 -1.57 0.18
CA ASP A 22 9.08 -2.10 0.34
C ASP A 22 9.37 -3.20 -0.69
N LEU A 23 8.40 -4.09 -0.94
CA LEU A 23 8.48 -5.10 -1.97
C LEU A 23 8.63 -4.49 -3.38
N MET A 24 7.82 -3.48 -3.71
CA MET A 24 7.89 -2.78 -5.01
C MET A 24 9.26 -2.14 -5.22
N HIS A 25 9.80 -1.46 -4.20
CA HIS A 25 11.12 -0.84 -4.28
C HIS A 25 12.23 -1.87 -4.47
N ASN A 26 12.18 -3.00 -3.77
CA ASN A 26 13.16 -4.07 -3.93
C ASN A 26 13.14 -4.63 -5.35
N ILE A 27 11.96 -4.96 -5.87
CA ILE A 27 11.84 -5.55 -7.22
C ILE A 27 12.18 -4.51 -8.30
N ALA A 28 11.76 -3.25 -8.14
CA ALA A 28 12.14 -2.18 -9.06
C ALA A 28 13.66 -1.98 -9.11
N ARG A 29 14.34 -2.08 -7.97
CA ARG A 29 15.81 -2.00 -7.87
C ARG A 29 16.49 -3.21 -8.51
N GLU A 30 15.97 -4.41 -8.29
CA GLU A 30 16.49 -5.66 -8.88
C GLU A 30 16.31 -5.69 -10.40
N LYS A 31 15.11 -5.38 -10.89
CA LYS A 31 14.77 -5.41 -12.32
C LYS A 31 15.31 -4.20 -13.08
N LYS A 32 15.61 -3.08 -12.40
CA LYS A 32 16.00 -1.79 -12.99
C LYS A 32 15.06 -1.28 -14.08
N ASN A 33 13.82 -1.76 -14.07
CA ASN A 33 12.80 -1.43 -15.04
C ASN A 33 11.45 -1.31 -14.33
N LEU A 34 10.88 -0.11 -14.36
CA LEU A 34 9.59 0.17 -13.71
C LEU A 34 8.40 -0.42 -14.48
N THR A 35 8.58 -0.76 -15.76
CA THR A 35 7.54 -1.40 -16.57
C THR A 35 7.66 -2.92 -16.59
N ASP A 36 8.55 -3.49 -15.77
CA ASP A 36 8.62 -4.94 -15.60
C ASP A 36 7.27 -5.47 -15.09
N PRO A 37 6.73 -6.56 -15.66
CA PRO A 37 5.42 -7.07 -15.28
C PRO A 37 5.25 -7.34 -13.78
N ASP A 38 6.32 -7.73 -13.08
CA ASP A 38 6.26 -7.96 -11.63
C ASP A 38 6.13 -6.64 -10.86
N VAL A 39 6.86 -5.61 -11.28
CA VAL A 39 6.78 -4.26 -10.68
C VAL A 39 5.38 -3.67 -10.90
N VAL A 40 4.84 -3.81 -12.12
CA VAL A 40 3.49 -3.35 -12.46
C VAL A 40 2.43 -4.09 -11.64
N ARG A 41 2.56 -5.41 -11.48
CA ARG A 41 1.61 -6.19 -10.69
C ARG A 41 1.60 -5.75 -9.23
N ILE A 42 2.76 -5.47 -8.64
CA ILE A 42 2.84 -5.02 -7.25
C ILE A 42 2.32 -3.59 -7.11
N SER A 43 2.57 -2.71 -8.10
CA SER A 43 2.03 -1.34 -8.06
C SER A 43 0.50 -1.33 -8.11
N GLN A 44 -0.11 -2.22 -8.90
CA GLN A 44 -1.56 -2.40 -8.93
C GLN A 44 -2.11 -2.87 -7.58
N LEU A 45 -1.48 -3.87 -6.95
CA LEU A 45 -1.87 -4.33 -5.61
C LEU A 45 -1.73 -3.23 -4.54
N LEU A 46 -0.66 -2.42 -4.64
CA LEU A 46 -0.47 -1.28 -3.75
C LEU A 46 -1.59 -0.24 -3.93
N ASP A 47 -1.96 0.06 -5.18
CA ASP A 47 -3.05 0.99 -5.50
C ASP A 47 -4.39 0.51 -4.94
N GLU A 48 -4.72 -0.77 -5.06
CA GLU A 48 -5.93 -1.35 -4.46
C GLU A 48 -5.99 -1.12 -2.94
N LYS A 49 -4.87 -1.31 -2.23
CA LYS A 49 -4.80 -1.12 -0.77
C LYS A 49 -4.86 0.35 -0.37
N LEU A 50 -4.22 1.23 -1.14
CA LEU A 50 -4.31 2.68 -0.94
C LEU A 50 -5.75 3.18 -1.15
N ASN A 51 -6.42 2.69 -2.19
CA ASN A 51 -7.83 3.01 -2.44
C ASN A 51 -8.74 2.51 -1.32
N LEU A 52 -8.50 1.31 -0.79
CA LEU A 52 -9.24 0.80 0.37
C LEU A 52 -9.02 1.67 1.62
N HIS A 53 -7.78 2.09 1.88
CA HIS A 53 -7.43 2.96 3.00
C HIS A 53 -8.10 4.33 2.86
N TYR A 54 -8.05 4.91 1.66
CA TYR A 54 -8.73 6.17 1.35
C TYR A 54 -10.23 6.07 1.62
N ARG A 55 -10.91 5.04 1.08
CA ARG A 55 -12.34 4.81 1.30
C ARG A 55 -12.68 4.67 2.78
N THR A 56 -11.83 3.98 3.55
CA THR A 56 -12.02 3.79 4.99
C THR A 56 -11.95 5.12 5.75
N LEU A 57 -11.05 6.03 5.35
CA LEU A 57 -10.92 7.34 5.96
C LEU A 57 -12.02 8.33 5.54
N THR A 58 -12.50 8.25 4.28
CA THR A 58 -13.49 9.20 3.75
C THR A 58 -14.94 8.77 3.97
N SER A 59 -15.18 7.52 4.38
CA SER A 59 -16.53 7.02 4.69
C SER A 59 -16.94 7.26 6.16
N HIS A 60 -16.16 8.05 6.90
CA HIS A 60 -16.42 8.46 8.29
C HIS A 60 -16.77 9.94 8.38
#